data_AF-J9RME0-F1
#
_entry.id   AF-J9RME0-F1
#
_cell.length_a   1.000
_cell.length_b   1.000
_cell.length_c   1.000
_cell.angle_alpha   90.00
_cell.angle_beta   90.00
_cell.angle_gamma   90.00
#
_symmetry.space_group_name_H-M   'P 1'
#
loop_
_entity.id
_entity.type
_entity.pdbx_description
1 polymer ?
#
loop_
_entity_poly.entity_id
_entity_poly.type
_entity_poly.pdbx_seq_one_letter_code
_entity_poly.pdbx_strand_id
1 'polypeptide(L)'
;MREILHVQAGQCGNQIGGKFWEVVCDEHGIDPTGNYAGNSNVQLERVNVYYNEASGGRYVPRAVLMDLEPGTMDSLRTGPYGQIFRPDNFVFGQNGAGNNWAKGHYTEGA
;
A
#
# COMPACT_ATOMS: atom_id res chain seq x y z
N MET A 1 -2.00 -6.85 20.44
CA MET A 1 -2.65 -7.16 19.13
C MET A 1 -1.55 -7.66 18.20
N ARG A 2 -1.84 -8.42 17.14
CA ARG A 2 -0.80 -8.82 16.17
C ARG A 2 -0.96 -7.98 14.91
N GLU A 3 0.08 -7.22 14.57
CA GLU A 3 0.14 -6.41 13.36
C GLU A 3 0.62 -7.24 12.16
N ILE A 4 0.16 -6.85 10.96
CA ILE A 4 0.62 -7.42 9.70
C ILE A 4 1.22 -6.28 8.86
N LEU A 5 2.45 -6.48 8.38
CA LEU A 5 3.07 -5.63 7.37
C LEU A 5 2.80 -6.23 5.99
N HIS A 6 2.11 -5.49 5.14
CA HIS A 6 1.88 -5.87 3.75
C HIS A 6 3.04 -5.39 2.87
N VAL A 7 3.55 -6.25 2.01
CA VAL A 7 4.59 -5.90 1.03
C VAL A 7 4.08 -6.30 -0.35
N GLN A 8 4.13 -5.36 -1.29
CA GLN A 8 3.76 -5.59 -2.68
C GLN A 8 4.92 -5.21 -3.58
N ALA A 9 5.26 -6.12 -4.50
CA ALA A 9 6.44 -5.98 -5.36
C ALA A 9 6.09 -6.13 -6.85
N GLY A 10 6.67 -5.24 -7.66
CA GLY A 10 6.54 -5.24 -9.11
C GLY A 10 5.15 -4.84 -9.60
N GLN A 11 5.00 -4.73 -10.91
CA GLN A 11 3.77 -4.23 -11.55
C GLN A 11 2.51 -4.99 -11.11
N CYS A 12 2.52 -6.32 -11.22
CA CYS A 12 1.36 -7.16 -10.88
C CYS A 12 1.01 -7.07 -9.37
N GLY A 13 2.01 -7.20 -8.50
CA GLY A 13 1.81 -7.11 -7.05
C GLY A 13 1.26 -5.77 -6.62
N ASN A 14 1.72 -4.69 -7.23
CA ASN A 14 1.23 -3.34 -6.96
C ASN A 14 -0.22 -3.12 -7.43
N GLN A 15 -0.60 -3.64 -8.60
CA GLN A 15 -1.98 -3.53 -9.09
C GLN A 15 -2.96 -4.30 -8.21
N ILE A 16 -2.61 -5.54 -7.84
CA ILE A 16 -3.42 -6.36 -6.93
C ILE A 16 -3.48 -5.71 -5.55
N GLY A 17 -2.34 -5.25 -5.03
CA GLY A 17 -2.24 -4.55 -3.76
C GLY A 17 -3.10 -3.28 -3.72
N GLY A 18 -3.11 -2.49 -4.79
CA GLY A 18 -3.99 -1.33 -4.91
C GLY A 18 -5.47 -1.69 -4.78
N LYS A 19 -5.92 -2.75 -5.47
CA LYS A 19 -7.30 -3.26 -5.34
C LYS A 19 -7.60 -3.88 -3.98
N PHE A 20 -6.65 -4.57 -3.39
CA PHE A 20 -6.78 -5.07 -2.02
C PHE A 20 -7.03 -3.93 -1.04
N TRP A 21 -6.22 -2.86 -1.10
CA TRP A 21 -6.39 -1.73 -0.20
C TRP A 21 -7.67 -0.94 -0.46
N GLU A 22 -8.13 -0.81 -1.70
CA GLU A 22 -9.47 -0.26 -2.00
C GLU A 22 -10.56 -1.01 -1.23
N VAL A 23 -10.62 -2.33 -1.38
CA VAL A 23 -11.66 -3.17 -0.75
C VAL A 23 -11.57 -3.14 0.77
N VAL A 24 -10.35 -3.25 1.33
CA VAL A 24 -10.17 -3.24 2.79
C VAL A 24 -10.52 -1.87 3.39
N CYS A 25 -10.20 -0.76 2.70
CA CYS A 25 -10.62 0.57 3.14
C CYS A 25 -12.15 0.69 3.15
N ASP A 26 -12.82 0.24 2.08
CA ASP A 26 -14.29 0.25 1.99
C ASP A 26 -14.93 -0.61 3.10
N GLU A 27 -14.40 -1.81 3.37
CA GLU A 27 -14.89 -2.71 4.44
C GLU A 27 -14.74 -2.09 5.84
N HIS A 28 -13.62 -1.41 6.09
CA HIS A 28 -13.34 -0.72 7.35
C HIS A 28 -13.94 0.69 7.42
N GLY A 29 -14.61 1.16 6.37
CA GLY A 29 -15.19 2.51 6.32
C GLY A 29 -14.15 3.61 6.41
N ILE A 30 -12.95 3.39 5.87
CA ILE A 30 -11.86 4.37 5.82
C ILE A 30 -11.89 5.04 4.44
N ASP A 31 -12.00 6.36 4.43
CA ASP A 31 -12.02 7.13 3.18
C ASP A 31 -10.62 7.22 2.53
N PRO A 32 -10.51 7.70 1.28
CA PRO A 32 -9.23 7.85 0.60
C PRO A 32 -8.21 8.79 1.28
N THR A 33 -8.65 9.63 2.20
CA THR A 33 -7.78 10.51 2.99
C THR A 33 -7.27 9.84 4.27
N GLY A 34 -7.83 8.67 4.61
CA GLY A 34 -7.52 7.89 5.80
C GLY A 34 -8.42 8.21 6.99
N ASN A 35 -9.50 8.97 6.83
CA ASN A 35 -10.43 9.25 7.92
C ASN A 35 -11.50 8.16 7.99
N TYR A 36 -11.95 7.85 9.20
CA TYR A 36 -13.07 6.93 9.38
C TYR A 36 -14.40 7.63 9.08
N ALA A 37 -15.13 7.10 8.10
CA ALA A 37 -16.46 7.52 7.66
C ALA A 37 -17.49 6.38 7.77
N GLY A 38 -17.14 5.29 8.47
CA GLY A 38 -18.00 4.14 8.70
C GLY A 38 -19.11 4.40 9.70
N ASN A 39 -20.01 3.42 9.86
CA ASN A 39 -21.19 3.51 10.70
C ASN A 39 -21.30 2.40 11.77
N SER A 40 -20.31 1.49 11.82
CA SER A 40 -20.33 0.33 12.70
C SER A 40 -19.05 0.21 13.51
N ASN A 41 -19.18 0.09 14.83
CA ASN A 41 -18.02 -0.06 15.74
C ASN A 41 -17.19 -1.31 15.42
N VAL A 42 -17.79 -2.34 14.82
CA VAL A 42 -17.09 -3.58 14.43
C VAL A 42 -16.00 -3.30 13.38
N GLN A 43 -16.17 -2.27 12.55
CA GLN A 43 -15.18 -1.86 11.55
C GLN A 43 -13.87 -1.39 12.21
N LEU A 44 -13.92 -0.88 13.44
CA LEU A 44 -12.75 -0.36 14.15
C LEU A 44 -12.11 -1.37 15.11
N GLU A 45 -12.81 -2.43 15.51
CA GLU A 45 -12.33 -3.37 16.55
C GLU A 45 -10.94 -3.97 16.26
N ARG A 46 -10.61 -4.18 14.98
CA ARG A 46 -9.34 -4.79 14.55
C ARG A 46 -8.63 -4.03 13.43
N VAL A 47 -8.97 -2.77 13.23
CA VAL A 47 -8.37 -1.92 12.18
C VAL A 47 -6.84 -1.83 12.32
N ASN A 48 -6.33 -1.86 13.57
CA ASN A 48 -4.90 -1.77 13.87
C ASN A 48 -4.04 -2.94 13.36
N VAL A 49 -4.66 -4.05 12.92
CA VAL A 49 -3.94 -5.17 12.29
C VAL A 49 -3.24 -4.72 11.01
N TYR A 50 -3.96 -3.98 10.15
CA TYR A 50 -3.48 -3.52 8.84
C TYR A 50 -3.17 -2.03 8.79
N TYR A 51 -3.69 -1.23 9.73
CA TYR A 51 -3.49 0.22 9.75
C TYR A 51 -2.68 0.66 10.97
N ASN A 52 -1.96 1.76 10.80
CA ASN A 52 -1.49 2.61 11.88
C ASN A 52 -2.49 3.72 12.10
N GLU A 53 -2.90 3.94 13.34
CA GLU A 53 -3.60 5.17 13.73
C GLU A 53 -2.57 6.28 13.94
N ALA A 54 -2.57 7.27 13.04
CA ALA A 54 -1.76 8.47 13.13
C ALA A 54 -2.48 9.58 13.90
N SER A 55 -1.73 10.61 14.28
CA SER A 55 -2.30 11.80 14.94
C SER A 55 -3.45 12.39 14.12
N GLY A 56 -4.56 12.69 14.79
CA GLY A 56 -5.76 13.25 14.15
C GLY A 56 -6.80 12.21 13.70
N GLY A 57 -6.69 10.95 14.13
CA GLY A 57 -7.66 9.90 13.80
C GLY A 57 -7.53 9.38 12.36
N ARG A 58 -6.36 9.59 11.75
CA ARG A 58 -6.06 9.16 10.38
C ARG A 58 -5.47 7.75 10.39
N TYR A 59 -6.07 6.83 9.65
CA TYR A 59 -5.62 5.47 9.45
C TYR A 59 -4.71 5.38 8.22
N VAL A 60 -3.50 4.90 8.42
CA VAL A 60 -2.47 4.76 7.38
C VAL A 60 -2.13 3.27 7.19
N PRO A 61 -2.24 2.69 5.99
CA PRO A 61 -1.88 1.30 5.75
C PRO A 61 -0.45 0.96 6.18
N ARG A 62 -0.29 -0.22 6.80
CA ARG A 62 1.00 -0.87 7.02
C ARG A 62 1.44 -1.57 5.74
N ALA A 63 1.72 -0.77 4.70
CA ALA A 63 2.11 -1.27 3.39
C ALA A 63 3.46 -0.71 2.95
N VAL A 64 4.29 -1.56 2.33
CA VAL A 64 5.47 -1.16 1.56
C VAL A 64 5.22 -1.49 0.10
N LEU A 65 5.41 -0.50 -0.76
CA LEU A 65 5.17 -0.60 -2.19
C LEU A 65 6.51 -0.51 -2.89
N MET A 66 6.91 -1.59 -3.55
CA MET A 66 8.21 -1.65 -4.22
C MET A 66 8.10 -2.01 -5.70
N ASP A 67 8.89 -1.36 -6.53
CA ASP A 67 9.03 -1.67 -7.95
C ASP A 67 10.40 -1.19 -8.43
N LEU A 68 11.00 -1.84 -9.42
CA LEU A 68 12.27 -1.36 -9.96
C LEU A 68 12.06 -0.21 -10.97
N GLU A 69 10.82 0.02 -11.39
CA GLU A 69 10.43 1.10 -12.30
C GLU A 69 9.50 2.13 -11.63
N PRO A 70 9.66 3.43 -11.93
CA PRO A 70 8.85 4.48 -11.32
C PRO A 70 7.39 4.50 -11.80
N GLY A 71 7.11 4.00 -13.01
CA GLY A 71 5.79 4.14 -13.64
C GLY A 71 4.63 3.50 -12.87
N THR A 72 4.89 2.38 -12.20
CA THR A 72 3.89 1.73 -11.34
C THR A 72 3.53 2.59 -10.12
N MET A 73 4.51 3.31 -9.56
CA MET A 73 4.29 4.15 -8.38
C MET A 73 3.47 5.39 -8.69
N ASP A 74 3.68 6.00 -9.86
CA ASP A 74 2.87 7.14 -10.32
C ASP A 74 1.41 6.72 -10.52
N SER A 75 1.18 5.53 -11.07
CA SER A 75 -0.16 4.95 -11.24
C SER A 75 -0.87 4.73 -9.89
N LEU A 76 -0.15 4.23 -8.88
CA LEU A 76 -0.71 4.03 -7.54
C LEU A 76 -1.00 5.35 -6.82
N ARG A 77 -0.09 6.32 -6.91
CA ARG A 77 -0.22 7.63 -6.24
C ARG A 77 -1.36 8.46 -6.81
N THR A 78 -1.61 8.32 -8.12
CA THR A 78 -2.73 8.97 -8.82
C THR A 78 -4.03 8.18 -8.71
N GLY A 79 -3.98 6.95 -8.18
CA GLY A 79 -5.16 6.13 -7.92
C GLY A 79 -6.06 6.69 -6.80
N PRO A 80 -7.28 6.16 -6.65
CA PRO A 80 -8.27 6.69 -5.71
C PRO A 80 -7.75 6.76 -4.28
N TYR A 81 -7.07 5.70 -3.83
CA TYR A 81 -6.49 5.60 -2.49
C TYR A 81 -4.99 5.94 -2.45
N GLY A 82 -4.43 6.56 -3.49
CA GLY A 82 -2.99 6.83 -3.56
C GLY A 82 -2.45 7.71 -2.42
N GLN A 83 -3.29 8.58 -1.88
CA GLN A 83 -2.94 9.53 -0.82
C GLN A 83 -2.97 8.92 0.60
N ILE A 84 -3.55 7.72 0.77
CA ILE A 84 -3.62 7.07 2.08
C ILE A 84 -2.27 6.47 2.49
N PHE A 85 -1.46 6.08 1.51
CA PHE A 85 -0.15 5.49 1.74
C PHE A 85 0.86 6.54 2.19
N ARG A 86 1.76 6.15 3.07
CA ARG A 86 2.86 7.01 3.49
C ARG A 86 3.84 7.20 2.32
N PRO A 87 4.22 8.43 1.95
CA PRO A 87 5.17 8.67 0.87
C PRO A 87 6.51 7.95 1.07
N ASP A 88 6.96 7.85 2.33
CA ASP A 88 8.19 7.16 2.72
C ASP A 88 8.19 5.65 2.42
N ASN A 89 7.01 5.05 2.20
CA ASN A 89 6.86 3.61 1.98
C ASN A 89 6.89 3.22 0.49
N PHE A 90 7.04 4.20 -0.41
CA PHE A 90 7.25 3.96 -1.84
C PHE A 90 8.74 3.81 -2.10
N VAL A 91 9.17 2.59 -2.43
CA VAL A 91 10.56 2.27 -2.73
C VAL A 91 10.66 1.91 -4.20
N PHE A 92 11.40 2.69 -4.98
CA PHE A 92 11.52 2.39 -6.40
C PHE A 92 12.90 2.68 -6.99
N GLY A 93 13.24 1.87 -7.99
CA GLY A 93 14.45 2.03 -8.81
C GLY A 93 14.25 2.95 -10.00
N GLN A 94 15.28 3.04 -10.84
CA GLN A 94 15.22 3.73 -12.14
C GLN A 94 15.32 2.77 -13.35
N ASN A 95 15.53 1.48 -13.11
CA ASN A 95 15.76 0.46 -14.13
C ASN A 95 14.84 -0.74 -13.89
N GLY A 96 14.26 -1.33 -14.93
CA GLY A 96 13.48 -2.56 -14.79
C GLY A 96 14.30 -3.84 -14.78
N ALA A 97 13.75 -4.90 -14.17
CA ALA A 97 14.28 -6.26 -14.32
C ALA A 97 14.11 -6.81 -15.75
N GLY A 98 13.17 -6.28 -16.54
CA GLY A 98 12.93 -6.69 -17.92
C GLY A 98 12.59 -8.18 -18.08
N ASN A 99 11.71 -8.70 -17.21
CA ASN A 99 11.35 -10.12 -17.14
C ASN A 99 12.54 -11.08 -16.93
N ASN A 100 13.67 -10.58 -16.42
CA ASN A 100 14.82 -11.39 -16.07
C ASN A 100 14.93 -11.53 -14.55
N TRP A 101 14.70 -12.74 -14.05
CA TRP A 101 14.79 -13.05 -12.62
C TRP A 101 16.18 -12.75 -12.04
N ALA A 102 17.25 -13.05 -12.78
CA ALA A 102 18.61 -12.81 -12.30
C ALA A 102 18.90 -11.32 -12.11
N LYS A 103 18.35 -10.45 -12.95
CA LYS A 103 18.46 -9.00 -12.76
C LYS A 103 17.74 -8.55 -11.49
N GLY A 104 16.51 -9.02 -11.29
CA GLY A 104 15.72 -8.70 -10.11
C GLY A 104 16.33 -9.22 -8.81
N HIS A 105 17.00 -10.37 -8.83
CA HIS A 105 17.52 -10.99 -7.62
C HIS A 105 18.99 -10.67 -7.32
N TYR A 106 19.84 -10.50 -8.33
CA TYR A 106 21.29 -10.38 -8.15
C TYR A 106 21.90 -9.02 -8.49
N THR A 107 21.23 -8.17 -9.28
CA THR A 107 21.82 -6.89 -9.73
C THR A 107 20.97 -5.68 -9.39
N GLU A 108 19.81 -5.51 -10.00
CA GLU A 108 18.99 -4.30 -9.86
C GLU A 108 18.17 -4.29 -8.55
N GLY A 109 17.88 -5.47 -7.99
CA GLY A 109 17.16 -5.60 -6.72
C GLY A 109 18.02 -5.99 -5.51
N ALA A 110 19.35 -6.00 -5.68
CA ALA A 110 20.31 -6.33 -4.62
C ALA A 110 20.69 -5.11 -3.76
#